data_AF-A0AAV7JEK2-F1
#
_entry.id   AF-A0AAV7JEK2-F1
#
_cell.length_a   1.000
_cell.length_b   1.000
_cell.length_c   1.000
_cell.angle_alpha   90.00
_cell.angle_beta   90.00
_cell.angle_gamma   90.00
#
_symmetry.space_group_name_H-M   'P 1'
#
loop_
_entity.id
_entity.type
_entity.pdbx_description
1 polymer ?
#
loop_
_entity_poly.entity_id
_entity_poly.type
_entity_poly.pdbx_seq_one_letter_code
_entity_poly.pdbx_strand_id
1 'polypeptide(L)'
;MHHLAPSIRQNETRKMQGAPLAARTPRLRKVVFLDENLFTVEEETNRQIDRIFSTTTKNIPVEVKFVDRVQKPQSVMVRGGLTSNWRRNLIFIPKGVK
;
A
#
# COMPACT_ATOMS: atom_id res chain seq x y z
N MET A 1 -2.82 9.73 -13.06
CA MET A 1 -1.34 9.84 -13.05
C MET A 1 -0.94 10.73 -11.88
N HIS A 2 -0.01 10.29 -11.03
CA HIS A 2 0.51 11.13 -9.95
C HIS A 2 1.53 12.11 -10.55
N HIS A 3 1.24 13.42 -10.49
CA HIS A 3 2.14 14.40 -11.11
C HIS A 3 3.30 14.71 -10.16
N LEU A 4 4.45 14.07 -10.40
CA LEU A 4 5.67 14.38 -9.64
C LEU A 4 6.20 15.75 -10.04
N ALA A 5 6.62 16.54 -9.04
CA ALA A 5 7.31 17.80 -9.26
C ALA A 5 8.66 17.56 -9.97
N PRO A 6 9.15 18.50 -10.82
CA PRO A 6 10.39 18.32 -11.58
C PRO A 6 11.62 18.02 -10.69
N SER A 7 11.69 18.63 -9.50
CA SER A 7 12.75 18.41 -8.52
C SER A 7 12.73 16.99 -7.93
N ILE A 8 11.54 16.43 -7.68
CA ILE A 8 11.38 15.06 -7.20
C ILE A 8 11.83 14.09 -8.28
N ARG A 9 11.40 14.29 -9.54
CA ARG A 9 11.84 13.48 -10.69
C ARG A 9 13.36 13.50 -10.84
N GLN A 10 13.98 14.66 -10.75
CA GLN A 10 15.44 14.78 -10.87
C GLN A 10 16.18 14.06 -9.75
N ASN A 11 15.67 14.12 -8.52
CA ASN A 11 16.23 13.39 -7.38
C ASN A 11 16.04 11.87 -7.50
N GLU A 12 14.89 11.40 -7.99
CA GLU A 12 14.65 9.97 -8.24
C GLU A 12 15.61 9.43 -9.30
N THR A 13 15.80 10.16 -10.41
CA THR A 13 16.76 9.79 -11.46
C THR A 13 18.19 9.70 -10.91
N ARG A 14 18.63 10.67 -10.09
CA ARG A 14 19.95 10.61 -9.43
C ARG A 14 20.09 9.41 -8.50
N LYS A 15 19.06 9.12 -7.70
CA LYS A 15 19.05 7.95 -6.82
C LYS A 15 19.10 6.63 -7.60
N MET A 16 18.40 6.54 -8.74
CA MET A 16 18.44 5.34 -9.59
C MET A 16 19.76 5.17 -10.32
N GLN A 17 20.40 6.26 -10.76
CA GLN A 17 21.73 6.21 -11.38
C GLN A 17 22.84 5.88 -10.38
N GLY A 18 22.70 6.33 -9.12
CA GLY A 18 23.61 5.97 -8.02
C GLY A 18 23.28 4.66 -7.32
N ALA A 19 22.10 4.09 -7.56
CA ALA A 19 21.74 2.77 -7.10
C ALA A 19 22.49 1.76 -7.99
N PRO A 20 23.44 0.99 -7.45
CA PRO A 20 24.12 -0.01 -8.25
C PRO A 20 23.07 -0.95 -8.84
N LEU A 21 23.32 -1.45 -10.06
CA LEU A 21 22.53 -2.44 -10.81
C LEU A 21 22.48 -3.79 -10.06
N ALA A 22 22.00 -3.75 -8.83
CA ALA A 22 22.44 -4.60 -7.74
C ALA A 22 21.41 -5.65 -7.38
N ALA A 23 20.66 -6.14 -8.36
CA ALA A 23 19.78 -7.30 -8.19
C ALA A 23 20.55 -8.58 -7.75
N ARG A 24 21.89 -8.56 -7.73
CA ARG A 24 22.76 -9.69 -7.34
C ARG A 24 23.80 -9.36 -6.25
N THR A 25 23.69 -8.26 -5.51
CA THR A 25 24.71 -7.93 -4.49
C THR A 25 24.39 -8.51 -3.11
N PRO A 26 25.36 -9.13 -2.41
CA PRO A 26 25.22 -9.57 -1.02
C PRO A 26 24.82 -8.44 -0.05
N ARG A 27 25.02 -7.18 -0.44
CA ARG A 27 24.67 -6.00 0.37
C ARG A 27 23.16 -5.82 0.55
N LEU A 28 22.34 -6.14 -0.46
CA LEU A 28 20.88 -6.09 -0.31
C LEU A 28 20.36 -7.08 0.71
N ARG A 29 21.08 -8.18 0.98
CA ARG A 29 20.68 -9.15 2.02
C ARG A 29 20.71 -8.55 3.43
N LYS A 30 21.47 -7.47 3.64
CA LYS A 30 21.57 -6.73 4.90
C LYS A 30 20.58 -5.57 5.00
N VAL A 31 19.83 -5.26 3.94
CA VAL A 31 18.83 -4.20 3.96
C VAL A 31 17.60 -4.67 4.73
N VAL A 32 17.12 -3.81 5.62
CA VAL A 32 15.83 -3.95 6.28
C VAL A 32 14.90 -2.91 5.64
N PHE A 33 13.89 -3.38 4.94
CA PHE A 33 12.82 -2.55 4.42
C PHE A 33 11.81 -2.29 5.54
N LEU A 34 11.52 -1.03 5.83
CA LEU A 34 10.56 -0.64 6.84
C LEU A 34 9.54 0.28 6.20
N ASP A 35 8.27 0.07 6.52
CA ASP A 35 7.20 0.94 6.06
C ASP A 35 6.05 0.96 7.08
N GLU A 36 5.24 2.00 6.99
CA GLU A 36 4.01 2.16 7.77
C GLU A 36 2.82 2.16 6.82
N ASN A 37 1.88 1.26 7.06
CA ASN A 37 0.67 1.15 6.26
C ASN A 37 -0.56 1.27 7.16
N LEU A 38 -1.59 1.96 6.66
CA LEU A 38 -2.88 2.08 7.33
C LEU A 38 -3.84 1.05 6.75
N PHE A 39 -4.33 0.14 7.58
CA PHE A 39 -5.28 -0.91 7.19
C PHE A 39 -6.66 -0.56 7.73
N THR A 40 -7.65 -0.45 6.84
CA THR A 40 -9.07 -0.33 7.24
C THR A 40 -9.57 -1.68 7.77
N VAL A 41 -10.20 -1.69 8.94
CA VAL A 41 -10.71 -2.91 9.63
C VAL A 41 -12.24 -3.03 9.62
N GLU A 42 -12.95 -2.03 9.11
CA GLU A 42 -14.40 -2.13 8.87
C GLU A 42 -14.68 -2.99 7.63
N GLU A 43 -15.34 -4.13 7.85
CA GLU A 43 -15.72 -5.09 6.80
C GLU A 43 -16.70 -4.47 5.78
N GLU A 44 -17.59 -3.59 6.23
CA GLU A 44 -18.57 -2.92 5.37
C GLU A 44 -17.96 -1.86 4.42
N THR A 45 -16.73 -1.40 4.64
CA THR A 45 -16.15 -0.24 3.94
C THR A 45 -15.09 -0.57 2.90
N ASN A 46 -14.82 -1.85 2.65
CA ASN A 46 -13.94 -2.26 1.55
C ASN A 46 -14.63 -3.09 0.46
N ARG A 47 -15.90 -2.78 0.17
CA ARG A 47 -16.61 -3.27 -1.03
C ARG A 47 -15.88 -2.96 -2.35
N GLN A 48 -14.85 -2.10 -2.34
CA GLN A 48 -13.95 -1.92 -3.48
C GLN A 48 -13.18 -3.20 -3.87
N ILE A 49 -13.02 -4.16 -2.95
CA ILE A 49 -12.38 -5.45 -3.23
C ILE A 49 -13.39 -6.49 -3.73
N ASP A 50 -14.70 -6.27 -3.52
CA ASP A 50 -15.73 -7.18 -4.00
C ASP A 50 -15.77 -7.17 -5.53
N ARG A 51 -15.29 -8.27 -6.13
CA ARG A 51 -15.36 -8.47 -7.57
C ARG A 51 -16.71 -9.05 -7.94
N ILE A 52 -17.54 -8.23 -8.58
CA ILE A 52 -18.78 -8.66 -9.20
C ILE A 52 -18.47 -9.16 -10.60
N PHE A 53 -18.65 -10.46 -10.84
CA PHE A 53 -18.56 -11.04 -12.17
C PHE A 53 -19.97 -11.08 -12.79
N SER A 54 -20.16 -10.36 -13.89
CA SER A 54 -21.39 -10.41 -14.68
C SER A 54 -21.07 -10.37 -16.17
N THR A 55 -21.86 -11.09 -16.95
CA THR A 55 -21.78 -11.09 -18.43
C THR A 55 -22.28 -9.78 -19.03
N THR A 56 -23.16 -9.05 -18.32
CA THR A 56 -23.65 -7.73 -18.75
C THR A 56 -23.87 -6.80 -17.55
N THR A 57 -23.64 -5.50 -17.76
CA THR A 57 -23.84 -4.45 -16.74
C THR A 57 -25.30 -4.22 -16.37
N LYS A 58 -26.26 -4.67 -17.19
CA LYS A 58 -27.70 -4.61 -16.92
C LYS A 58 -28.13 -5.56 -15.81
N ASN A 59 -27.44 -6.69 -15.65
CA ASN A 59 -27.76 -7.72 -14.65
C ASN A 59 -27.17 -7.40 -13.27
N ILE A 60 -26.38 -6.34 -13.14
CA ILE A 60 -25.81 -5.92 -11.87
C ILE A 60 -26.88 -5.09 -11.12
N PRO A 61 -27.28 -5.50 -9.90
CA PRO A 61 -28.22 -4.72 -9.07
C PRO A 61 -27.72 -3.29 -8.84
N VAL A 62 -28.63 -2.32 -8.70
CA VAL A 62 -28.25 -0.90 -8.58
C VAL A 62 -27.54 -0.64 -7.25
N GLU A 63 -27.93 -1.37 -6.22
CA GLU A 63 -27.45 -1.28 -4.84
C GLU A 63 -25.97 -1.65 -4.72
N VAL A 64 -25.45 -2.46 -5.65
CA VAL A 64 -24.03 -2.87 -5.69
C VAL A 64 -23.21 -2.08 -6.72
N LYS A 65 -23.86 -1.20 -7.52
CA LYS A 65 -23.17 -0.26 -8.42
C LYS A 65 -22.59 0.94 -7.69
N PHE A 66 -23.16 1.27 -6.53
CA PHE A 66 -22.75 2.40 -5.72
C PHE A 66 -22.17 1.89 -4.40
N VAL A 67 -21.03 2.47 -4.00
CA VAL A 67 -20.40 2.18 -2.72
C VAL A 67 -20.41 3.47 -1.92
N ASP A 68 -21.10 3.45 -0.79
CA ASP A 68 -21.10 4.57 0.15
C ASP A 68 -19.69 4.75 0.73
N ARG A 69 -19.16 5.96 0.60
CA ARG A 69 -17.85 6.32 1.15
C ARG A 69 -18.03 6.76 2.59
N VAL A 70 -17.68 5.89 3.53
CA VAL A 70 -17.58 6.27 4.94
C VAL A 70 -16.41 7.24 5.12
N GLN A 71 -16.67 8.37 5.76
CA GLN A 71 -15.61 9.28 6.17
C GLN A 71 -14.92 8.74 7.44
N LYS A 72 -13.61 8.51 7.35
CA LYS A 72 -12.74 8.05 8.46
C LYS A 72 -13.09 6.66 9.00
N PRO A 73 -13.03 5.60 8.16
CA PRO A 73 -13.32 4.26 8.63
C PRO A 73 -12.32 3.83 9.71
N GLN A 74 -12.76 2.96 10.63
CA GLN A 74 -11.89 2.38 11.64
C GLN A 74 -10.71 1.70 10.95
N SER A 75 -9.52 2.05 11.39
CA SER A 75 -8.27 1.61 10.79
C SER A 75 -7.22 1.36 11.85
N VAL A 76 -6.25 0.53 11.49
CA VAL A 76 -5.11 0.16 12.31
C VAL A 76 -3.85 0.50 11.53
N MET A 77 -2.97 1.29 12.14
CA MET A 77 -1.66 1.57 11.56
C MET A 77 -0.71 0.44 11.95
N VAL A 78 -0.03 -0.11 10.95
CA VAL A 78 0.93 -1.20 11.15
C VAL A 78 2.26 -0.78 10.58
N ARG A 79 3.32 -0.88 11.38
CA ARG A 79 4.69 -0.77 10.94
C ARG A 79 5.26 -2.16 10.70
N GLY A 80 5.70 -2.41 9.48
CA GLY A 80 6.29 -3.69 9.08
C GLY A 80 7.77 -3.55 8.76
N GLY A 81 8.58 -4.50 9.20
CA GLY A 81 9.95 -4.68 8.74
C GLY A 81 10.08 -5.96 7.91
N LEU A 82 10.79 -5.89 6.79
CA LEU A 82 11.12 -7.04 5.95
C LEU A 82 12.61 -7.07 5.67
N THR A 83 13.21 -8.25 5.85
CA THR A 83 14.60 -8.52 5.47
C THR A 83 14.66 -9.60 4.40
N SER A 84 15.86 -9.83 3.85
CA SER A 84 16.05 -10.83 2.79
C SER A 84 15.70 -12.27 3.16
N ASN A 85 15.64 -12.61 4.45
CA ASN A 85 15.24 -13.93 4.93
C ASN A 85 13.76 -13.99 5.34
N TRP A 86 12.97 -12.99 4.95
CA TRP A 86 11.54 -12.89 5.24
C TRP A 86 11.15 -12.82 6.72
N ARG A 87 12.12 -12.58 7.62
CA ARG A 87 11.81 -12.23 9.00
C ARG A 87 11.03 -10.92 9.02
N ARG A 88 9.85 -11.00 9.61
CA ARG A 88 8.88 -9.91 9.70
C ARG A 88 8.63 -9.57 11.16
N ASN A 89 8.79 -8.30 11.50
CA ASN A 89 8.24 -7.74 12.72
C ASN A 89 7.10 -6.81 12.31
N LEU A 90 5.89 -7.16 12.72
CA LEU A 90 4.71 -6.32 12.57
C LEU A 90 4.42 -5.69 13.92
N ILE A 91 4.40 -4.36 13.95
CA ILE A 91 4.11 -3.57 15.14
C ILE A 91 2.81 -2.82 14.87
N PHE A 92 1.79 -3.11 15.67
CA PHE A 92 0.54 -2.36 15.66
C PHE A 92 0.74 -1.04 16.42
N ILE A 93 0.58 0.08 15.72
CA ILE A 93 0.72 1.42 16.29
C ILE A 93 -0.63 1.82 16.88
N PRO A 94 -0.70 2.14 18.19
CA PRO A 94 -1.94 2.59 18.80
C PRO A 94 -2.46 3.87 18.16
N LYS A 95 -3.79 3.99 18.05
CA LYS A 95 -4.44 5.18 17.51
C LYS A 95 -4.08 6.41 18.35
N GLY A 96 -3.72 7.51 17.69
CA GLY A 96 -3.31 8.76 18.35
C GLY A 96 -1.82 8.82 18.72
N VAL A 97 -1.03 7.80 18.39
CA VAL A 97 0.43 7.83 18.50
C VAL A 97 1.01 8.33 17.18
N LYS A 98 0.89 9.65 16.94
CA LYS A 98 1.70 10.45 16.03
C LYS A 98 1.31 11.93 16.11
#